data_AF-A0A922Z579-F1
#
_entry.id   AF-A0A922Z579-F1
#
_cell.length_a   1.000
_cell.length_b   1.000
_cell.length_c   1.000
_cell.angle_alpha   90.00
_cell.angle_beta   90.00
_cell.angle_gamma   90.00
#
_symmetry.space_group_name_H-M   'P 1'
#
loop_
_entity.id
_entity.type
_entity.pdbx_description
1 polymer ?
#
loop_
_entity_poly.entity_id
_entity_poly.type
_entity_poly.pdbx_seq_one_letter_code
_entity_poly.pdbx_strand_id
1 'polypeptide(L)'
;AAGNALEVAYALDHLTGTRREPRFHAVTVALGAEMLLLGRLATDIDDATAKIEAAFASGAAAERFARMVAALGGPADLLEKPERHLARAPIVRPVFPAAAATVQAIDTRGVGLAVVALGGGRTRPQDAIDHAVGIVDLAGLGEAVGPDRPLGIVHARDEAGHAMAERRLREAYRLGEGAPRRGALIAERITESTNA
;
A
#
# COMPACT_ATOMS: atom_id res chain seq x y z
N ALA A 1 2.72 1.13 -0.12
CA ALA A 1 3.25 1.63 -1.40
C ALA A 1 2.13 2.34 -2.14
N ALA A 2 2.45 3.18 -3.13
CA ALA A 2 1.50 3.79 -4.05
C ALA A 2 2.06 3.69 -5.47
N GLY A 3 1.42 2.91 -6.36
CA GLY A 3 1.91 2.58 -7.69
C GLY A 3 1.34 1.26 -8.20
N ASN A 4 2.05 0.58 -9.11
CA ASN A 4 1.56 -0.67 -9.71
C ASN A 4 2.42 -1.87 -9.26
N ALA A 5 3.58 -2.07 -9.89
CA ALA A 5 4.47 -3.18 -9.54
C ALA A 5 4.93 -3.10 -8.07
N LEU A 6 5.05 -1.89 -7.54
CA LEU A 6 5.41 -1.63 -6.14
C LEU A 6 4.31 -2.07 -5.16
N GLU A 7 3.03 -1.95 -5.54
CA GLU A 7 1.91 -2.45 -4.71
C GLU A 7 1.79 -3.97 -4.79
N VAL A 8 2.07 -4.56 -5.95
CA VAL A 8 2.15 -6.03 -6.08
C VAL A 8 3.29 -6.58 -5.23
N ALA A 9 4.48 -5.96 -5.27
CA ALA A 9 5.60 -6.35 -4.40
C ALA A 9 5.23 -6.25 -2.92
N TYR A 10 4.57 -5.16 -2.52
CA TYR A 10 4.08 -4.98 -1.16
C TYR A 10 3.05 -6.05 -0.75
N ALA A 11 2.13 -6.42 -1.64
CA ALA A 11 1.15 -7.48 -1.39
C ALA A 11 1.84 -8.86 -1.23
N LEU A 12 2.87 -9.13 -2.01
CA LEU A 12 3.69 -10.34 -1.86
C LEU A 12 4.37 -10.36 -0.47
N ASP A 13 5.05 -9.28 -0.08
CA ASP A 13 5.69 -9.18 1.25
C ASP A 13 4.69 -9.36 2.40
N HIS A 14 3.46 -8.85 2.22
CA HIS A 14 2.38 -9.01 3.18
C HIS A 14 1.93 -10.47 3.32
N LEU A 15 1.66 -11.12 2.18
CA LEU A 15 1.20 -12.50 2.11
C LEU A 15 2.26 -13.47 2.66
N THR A 16 3.54 -13.27 2.33
CA THR A 16 4.65 -14.11 2.79
C THR A 16 5.09 -13.80 4.23
N GLY A 17 4.64 -12.68 4.79
CA GLY A 17 5.01 -12.25 6.14
C GLY A 17 6.37 -11.53 6.22
N THR A 18 7.03 -11.26 5.09
CA THR A 18 8.25 -10.43 5.04
C THR A 18 8.01 -9.02 5.58
N ARG A 19 6.82 -8.45 5.32
CA ARG A 19 6.41 -7.15 5.84
C ARG A 19 4.90 -7.09 6.04
N ARG A 20 4.45 -6.87 7.28
CA ARG A 20 3.03 -6.61 7.59
C ARG A 20 2.89 -5.28 8.31
N GLU A 21 2.52 -4.24 7.58
CA GLU A 21 2.22 -2.95 8.20
C GLU A 21 0.88 -3.05 8.96
N PRO A 22 0.83 -2.62 10.24
CA PRO A 22 -0.34 -2.85 11.09
C PRO A 22 -1.66 -2.31 10.55
N ARG A 23 -1.68 -1.14 9.90
CA ARG A 23 -2.92 -0.54 9.41
C ARG A 23 -3.45 -1.29 8.18
N PHE A 24 -2.57 -1.61 7.23
CA PHE A 24 -2.94 -2.41 6.06
C PHE A 24 -3.46 -3.78 6.49
N HIS A 25 -2.77 -4.43 7.45
CA HIS A 25 -3.18 -5.72 7.99
C HIS A 25 -4.55 -5.65 8.66
N ALA A 26 -4.77 -4.70 9.57
CA ALA A 26 -6.03 -4.56 10.29
C ALA A 26 -7.23 -4.32 9.36
N VAL A 27 -7.10 -3.47 8.33
CA VAL A 27 -8.19 -3.26 7.35
C VAL A 27 -8.42 -4.52 6.52
N THR A 28 -7.36 -5.19 6.07
CA THR A 28 -7.45 -6.41 5.27
C THR A 28 -8.16 -7.54 6.03
N VAL A 29 -7.78 -7.76 7.29
CA VAL A 29 -8.38 -8.77 8.16
C VAL A 29 -9.84 -8.42 8.46
N ALA A 30 -10.16 -7.16 8.78
CA ALA A 30 -11.53 -6.76 9.08
C ALA A 30 -12.47 -6.97 7.90
N LEU A 31 -12.06 -6.58 6.68
CA LEU A 31 -12.85 -6.81 5.47
C LEU A 31 -12.99 -8.30 5.16
N GLY A 32 -11.90 -9.07 5.28
CA GLY A 32 -11.94 -10.52 5.09
C GLY A 32 -12.84 -11.23 6.10
N ALA A 33 -12.86 -10.78 7.35
CA ALA A 33 -13.68 -11.38 8.40
C ALA A 33 -15.18 -11.24 8.09
N GLU A 34 -15.62 -10.07 7.61
CA GLU A 34 -16.98 -9.87 7.13
C GLU A 34 -17.32 -10.79 5.95
N MET A 35 -16.39 -10.98 5.00
CA MET A 35 -16.61 -11.89 3.88
C MET A 35 -16.80 -13.35 4.33
N LEU A 36 -16.04 -13.80 5.35
CA LEU A 36 -16.22 -15.14 5.91
C LEU A 36 -17.58 -15.30 6.60
N LEU A 37 -18.05 -14.26 7.32
CA LEU A 37 -19.38 -14.29 7.95
C LEU A 37 -20.50 -14.30 6.92
N LEU A 38 -20.44 -13.42 5.92
CA LEU A 38 -21.42 -13.37 4.82
C LEU A 38 -21.47 -14.69 4.05
N GLY A 39 -20.30 -15.33 3.86
CA GLY A 39 -20.17 -16.64 3.24
C GLY A 39 -20.56 -17.82 4.12
N ARG A 40 -20.93 -17.59 5.40
CA ARG A 40 -21.20 -18.63 6.40
C ARG A 40 -20.02 -19.60 6.61
N LEU A 41 -18.80 -19.07 6.48
CA LEU A 41 -17.53 -19.79 6.65
C LEU A 41 -16.90 -19.54 8.04
N ALA A 42 -17.48 -18.64 8.83
CA ALA A 42 -17.13 -18.39 10.22
C ALA A 42 -18.39 -18.16 11.08
N THR A 43 -18.29 -18.44 12.38
CA THR A 43 -19.41 -18.27 13.33
C THR A 43 -19.55 -16.84 13.84
N ASP A 44 -18.43 -16.14 13.97
CA ASP A 44 -18.30 -14.79 14.50
C ASP A 44 -16.99 -14.15 14.01
N ILE A 45 -16.77 -12.88 14.40
CA ILE A 45 -15.59 -12.11 13.97
C ILE A 45 -14.28 -12.71 14.51
N ASP A 46 -14.30 -13.32 15.70
CA ASP A 46 -13.08 -13.87 16.32
C ASP A 46 -12.66 -15.16 15.59
N ASP A 47 -13.60 -16.06 15.29
CA ASP A 47 -13.36 -17.25 14.46
C ASP A 47 -12.92 -16.86 13.05
N ALA A 48 -13.56 -15.85 12.44
CA ALA A 48 -13.19 -15.36 11.12
C ALA A 48 -11.76 -14.80 11.09
N THR A 49 -11.40 -13.98 12.08
CA THR A 49 -10.07 -13.41 12.24
C THR A 49 -9.03 -14.50 12.44
N ALA A 50 -9.28 -15.46 13.35
CA ALA A 50 -8.37 -16.58 13.60
C ALA A 50 -8.10 -17.42 12.33
N LYS A 51 -9.12 -17.66 11.50
CA LYS A 51 -8.97 -18.36 10.21
C LYS A 51 -8.10 -17.60 9.21
N ILE A 52 -8.28 -16.28 9.12
CA ILE A 52 -7.47 -15.43 8.24
C ILE A 52 -6.02 -15.41 8.70
N GLU A 53 -5.77 -15.23 10.00
CA GLU A 53 -4.42 -15.25 10.56
C GLU A 53 -3.74 -16.61 10.37
N ALA A 54 -4.47 -17.72 10.51
CA ALA A 54 -3.96 -19.05 10.23
C ALA A 54 -3.57 -19.22 8.75
N ALA A 55 -4.34 -18.66 7.80
CA ALA A 55 -4.01 -18.69 6.38
C ALA A 55 -2.74 -17.87 6.05
N PHE A 56 -2.55 -16.75 6.75
CA PHE A 56 -1.34 -15.95 6.65
C PHE A 56 -0.12 -16.61 7.30
N ALA A 57 -0.29 -17.27 8.45
CA ALA A 57 0.80 -17.91 9.19
C ALA A 57 1.27 -19.21 8.52
N SER A 58 0.35 -19.96 7.91
CA SER A 58 0.67 -21.20 7.20
C SER A 58 1.26 -21.00 5.81
N GLY A 59 1.21 -19.77 5.26
CA GLY A 59 1.60 -19.48 3.88
C GLY A 59 0.54 -19.83 2.84
N ALA A 60 -0.60 -20.41 3.25
CA ALA A 60 -1.69 -20.79 2.35
C ALA A 60 -2.25 -19.59 1.56
N ALA A 61 -2.28 -18.40 2.16
CA ALA A 61 -2.70 -17.18 1.47
C ALA A 61 -1.77 -16.84 0.28
N ALA A 62 -0.45 -16.91 0.49
CA ALA A 62 0.54 -16.67 -0.56
C ALA A 62 0.48 -17.73 -1.67
N GLU A 63 0.39 -19.01 -1.31
CA GLU A 63 0.25 -20.10 -2.29
C GLU A 63 -1.02 -19.93 -3.15
N ARG A 64 -2.14 -19.57 -2.52
CA ARG A 64 -3.40 -19.33 -3.22
C ARG A 64 -3.29 -18.17 -4.20
N PHE A 65 -2.62 -17.08 -3.81
CA PHE A 65 -2.35 -15.94 -4.69
C PHE A 65 -1.50 -16.35 -5.90
N ALA A 66 -0.40 -17.10 -5.68
CA ALA A 66 0.48 -17.56 -6.75
C ALA A 66 -0.24 -18.47 -7.76
N ARG A 67 -1.06 -19.41 -7.25
CA ARG A 67 -1.89 -20.29 -8.08
C ARG A 67 -2.91 -19.51 -8.90
N MET A 68 -3.52 -18.47 -8.33
CA MET A 68 -4.42 -17.58 -9.06
C MET A 68 -3.68 -16.85 -10.19
N VAL A 69 -2.50 -16.29 -9.91
CA VAL A 69 -1.68 -15.61 -10.93
C VAL A 69 -1.33 -16.55 -12.08
N ALA A 70 -0.83 -17.76 -11.79
CA ALA A 70 -0.49 -18.74 -12.81
C ALA A 70 -1.72 -19.16 -13.65
N ALA A 71 -2.87 -19.37 -12.99
CA ALA A 71 -4.12 -19.73 -13.68
C ALA A 71 -4.63 -18.63 -14.63
N LEU A 72 -4.30 -17.36 -14.36
CA LEU A 72 -4.64 -16.21 -15.20
C LEU A 72 -3.56 -15.89 -16.26
N GLY A 73 -2.58 -16.78 -16.45
CA GLY A 73 -1.52 -16.63 -17.46
C GLY A 73 -0.28 -15.86 -17.00
N GLY A 74 -0.18 -15.56 -15.70
CA GLY A 74 1.02 -15.01 -15.09
C GLY A 74 2.10 -16.06 -14.83
N PRO A 75 3.24 -15.63 -14.26
CA PRO A 75 4.37 -16.53 -13.99
C PRO A 75 4.07 -17.51 -12.86
N ALA A 76 4.57 -18.74 -13.01
CA ALA A 76 4.43 -19.80 -12.01
C ALA A 76 5.42 -19.68 -10.85
N ASP A 77 6.50 -18.91 -11.01
CA ASP A 77 7.57 -18.69 -10.03
C ASP A 77 7.53 -17.29 -9.40
N LEU A 78 6.34 -16.68 -9.30
CA LEU A 78 6.18 -15.31 -8.80
C LEU A 78 6.65 -15.15 -7.34
N LEU A 79 6.40 -16.14 -6.48
CA LEU A 79 6.79 -16.06 -5.06
C LEU A 79 8.30 -16.21 -4.88
N GLU A 80 8.92 -17.04 -5.70
CA GLU A 80 10.34 -17.35 -5.62
C GLU A 80 11.20 -16.27 -6.27
N LYS A 81 10.71 -15.62 -7.34
CA LYS A 81 11.47 -14.67 -8.15
C LYS A 81 10.64 -13.44 -8.57
N PRO A 82 10.02 -12.72 -7.62
CA PRO A 82 9.17 -11.58 -7.94
C PRO A 82 9.90 -10.50 -8.74
N GLU A 83 11.18 -10.26 -8.45
CA GLU A 83 12.00 -9.26 -9.12
C GLU A 83 12.22 -9.49 -10.62
N ARG A 84 12.02 -10.71 -11.11
CA ARG A 84 12.10 -11.03 -12.54
C ARG A 84 10.87 -10.58 -13.32
N HIS A 85 9.74 -10.47 -12.62
CA HIS A 85 8.41 -10.26 -13.22
C HIS A 85 7.88 -8.86 -12.96
N LEU A 86 8.31 -8.24 -11.87
CA LEU A 86 7.88 -6.90 -11.48
C LEU A 86 8.79 -5.84 -12.10
N ALA A 87 8.18 -4.91 -12.86
CA ALA A 87 8.89 -3.82 -13.50
C ALA A 87 9.64 -2.96 -12.48
N ARG A 88 10.88 -2.56 -12.82
CA ARG A 88 11.73 -1.69 -11.98
C ARG A 88 12.01 -0.36 -12.67
N ALA A 89 11.84 0.72 -11.91
CA ALA A 89 12.26 2.06 -12.34
C ALA A 89 13.79 2.20 -12.23
N PRO A 90 14.45 2.89 -13.17
CA PRO A 90 15.89 3.11 -13.14
C PRO A 90 16.34 4.11 -12.07
N ILE A 91 15.45 5.01 -11.63
CA ILE A 91 15.74 6.00 -10.59
C ILE A 91 14.91 5.66 -9.35
N VAL A 92 15.58 5.43 -8.24
CA VAL A 92 14.98 5.17 -6.93
C VAL A 92 15.68 6.05 -5.91
N ARG A 93 15.01 7.08 -5.40
CA ARG A 93 15.63 8.07 -4.50
C ARG A 93 14.70 8.51 -3.37
N PRO A 94 15.22 8.71 -2.15
CA PRO A 94 14.45 9.23 -1.03
C PRO A 94 14.14 10.71 -1.21
N VAL A 95 12.97 11.13 -0.74
CA VAL A 95 12.56 12.54 -0.63
C VAL A 95 12.51 12.93 0.83
N PHE A 96 13.46 13.73 1.27
CA PHE A 96 13.57 14.21 2.66
C PHE A 96 12.71 15.46 2.91
N PRO A 97 12.26 15.75 4.13
CA PRO A 97 11.65 17.05 4.43
C PRO A 97 12.69 18.19 4.36
N ALA A 98 12.24 19.45 4.36
CA ALA A 98 13.15 20.61 4.40
C ALA A 98 13.83 20.79 5.77
N ALA A 99 13.14 20.40 6.84
CA ALA A 99 13.64 20.39 8.21
C ALA A 99 13.04 19.19 8.95
N ALA A 100 13.66 18.78 10.06
CA ALA A 100 13.13 17.72 10.90
C ALA A 100 11.80 18.14 11.55
N ALA A 101 10.80 17.28 11.51
CA ALA A 101 9.46 17.55 12.01
C ALA A 101 8.63 16.27 12.16
N THR A 102 7.39 16.39 12.66
CA THR A 102 6.42 15.29 12.72
C THR A 102 5.36 15.45 11.62
N VAL A 103 4.95 14.35 11.01
CA VAL A 103 3.89 14.35 9.98
C VAL A 103 2.53 14.64 10.62
N GLN A 104 1.93 15.78 10.29
CA GLN A 104 0.66 16.24 10.86
C GLN A 104 -0.54 15.93 9.97
N ALA A 105 -0.38 16.03 8.66
CA ALA A 105 -1.39 15.68 7.68
C ALA A 105 -0.76 15.19 6.38
N ILE A 106 -1.48 14.35 5.65
CA ILE A 106 -1.07 13.84 4.34
C ILE A 106 -2.25 14.07 3.39
N ASP A 107 -2.03 14.87 2.35
CA ASP A 107 -2.95 14.96 1.20
C ASP A 107 -2.77 13.70 0.33
N THR A 108 -3.54 12.66 0.62
CA THR A 108 -3.50 11.39 -0.11
C THR A 108 -3.90 11.55 -1.57
N ARG A 109 -4.76 12.53 -1.90
CA ARG A 109 -5.07 12.87 -3.29
C ARG A 109 -3.84 13.46 -3.98
N GLY A 110 -3.14 14.37 -3.31
CA GLY A 110 -1.87 14.92 -3.78
C GLY A 110 -0.82 13.84 -4.07
N VAL A 111 -0.67 12.87 -3.16
CA VAL A 111 0.20 11.69 -3.36
C VAL A 111 -0.24 10.87 -4.57
N GLY A 112 -1.53 10.56 -4.71
CA GLY A 112 -2.05 9.83 -5.86
C GLY A 112 -1.82 10.57 -7.18
N LEU A 113 -2.02 11.89 -7.21
CA LEU A 113 -1.73 12.72 -8.38
C LEU A 113 -0.23 12.80 -8.69
N ALA A 114 0.66 12.65 -7.71
CA ALA A 114 2.09 12.52 -7.95
C ALA A 114 2.41 11.21 -8.68
N VAL A 115 1.79 10.10 -8.30
CA VAL A 115 1.92 8.79 -8.98
C VAL A 115 1.36 8.84 -10.40
N VAL A 116 0.20 9.48 -10.62
CA VAL A 116 -0.34 9.69 -11.97
C VAL A 116 0.64 10.49 -12.82
N ALA A 117 1.20 11.57 -12.28
CA ALA A 117 2.14 12.41 -12.99
C ALA A 117 3.46 11.68 -13.33
N LEU A 118 3.88 10.71 -12.49
CA LEU A 118 5.00 9.81 -12.81
C LEU A 118 4.73 8.85 -13.98
N GLY A 119 3.48 8.73 -14.42
CA GLY A 119 3.05 7.75 -15.43
C GLY A 119 2.49 6.46 -14.84
N GLY A 120 2.35 6.36 -13.51
CA GLY A 120 1.74 5.20 -12.83
C GLY A 120 0.21 5.17 -12.92
N GLY A 121 -0.39 6.16 -13.56
CA GLY A 121 -1.83 6.22 -13.79
C GLY A 121 -2.15 6.91 -15.11
N ARG A 122 -3.44 6.90 -15.46
CA ARG A 122 -3.93 7.48 -16.71
C ARG A 122 -4.48 8.88 -16.48
N THR A 123 -4.14 9.82 -17.38
CA THR A 123 -4.85 11.10 -17.46
C THR A 123 -6.00 11.03 -18.45
N ARG A 124 -5.85 10.21 -19.49
CA ARG A 124 -6.87 9.85 -20.48
C ARG A 124 -6.97 8.33 -20.58
N PRO A 125 -8.15 7.75 -20.88
CA PRO A 125 -8.35 6.30 -20.88
C PRO A 125 -7.36 5.48 -21.72
N GLN A 126 -6.83 6.07 -22.80
CA GLN A 126 -5.89 5.43 -23.73
C GLN A 126 -4.42 5.53 -23.31
N ASP A 127 -4.08 6.29 -22.27
CA ASP A 127 -2.68 6.50 -21.88
C ASP A 127 -2.06 5.16 -21.43
N ALA A 128 -0.82 4.95 -21.86
CA ALA A 128 0.00 3.85 -21.34
C ALA A 128 0.35 4.11 -19.87
N ILE A 129 0.48 3.03 -19.10
CA ILE A 129 0.92 3.09 -17.70
C ILE A 129 2.35 2.55 -17.62
N ASP A 130 3.24 3.30 -16.97
CA ASP A 130 4.53 2.78 -16.55
C ASP A 130 4.32 2.03 -15.22
N HIS A 131 4.33 0.70 -15.25
CA HIS A 131 4.10 -0.08 -14.02
C HIS A 131 5.25 -0.02 -13.01
N ALA A 132 6.42 0.50 -13.41
CA ALA A 132 7.63 0.51 -12.59
C ALA A 132 7.71 1.71 -11.63
N VAL A 133 6.93 2.77 -11.88
CA VAL A 133 7.00 4.03 -11.14
C VAL A 133 6.04 4.04 -9.95
N GLY A 134 6.30 4.94 -9.00
CA GLY A 134 5.45 5.15 -7.84
C GLY A 134 6.25 5.60 -6.61
N ILE A 135 5.67 5.44 -5.43
CA ILE A 135 6.24 5.89 -4.16
C ILE A 135 6.11 4.79 -3.11
N VAL A 136 7.22 4.44 -2.45
CA VAL A 136 7.25 3.46 -1.35
C VAL A 136 7.72 4.11 -0.05
N ASP A 137 7.59 3.38 1.05
CA ASP A 137 8.04 3.78 2.39
C ASP A 137 7.59 5.18 2.83
N LEU A 138 6.37 5.54 2.43
CA LEU A 138 5.68 6.75 2.82
C LEU A 138 5.63 6.88 4.34
N ALA A 139 6.09 8.01 4.87
CA ALA A 139 5.98 8.32 6.28
C ALA A 139 4.50 8.47 6.67
N GLY A 140 4.08 7.75 7.71
CA GLY A 140 2.73 7.83 8.26
C GLY A 140 2.49 9.07 9.12
N LEU A 141 1.21 9.36 9.39
CA LEU A 141 0.83 10.38 10.37
C LEU A 141 1.56 10.10 11.70
N GLY A 142 2.12 11.15 12.30
CA GLY A 142 2.79 11.14 13.59
C GLY A 142 4.17 10.51 13.59
N GLU A 143 4.69 10.07 12.43
CA GLU A 143 6.09 9.72 12.31
C GLU A 143 6.96 10.98 12.31
N ALA A 144 8.13 10.88 12.95
CA ALA A 144 9.18 11.87 12.83
C ALA A 144 9.90 11.68 11.48
N VAL A 145 10.14 12.78 10.78
CA VAL A 145 10.87 12.83 9.50
C VAL A 145 12.01 13.83 9.62
N GLY A 146 13.08 13.65 8.86
CA GLY A 146 14.31 14.47 8.96
C GLY A 146 15.40 13.97 8.03
N PRO A 147 16.67 14.38 8.24
CA PRO A 147 17.81 13.97 7.40
C PRO A 147 17.98 12.44 7.25
N ASP A 148 17.58 11.68 8.27
CA ASP A 148 17.71 10.21 8.29
C ASP A 148 16.38 9.48 8.01
N ARG A 149 15.26 10.21 7.91
CA ARG A 149 13.92 9.62 7.69
C ARG A 149 13.16 10.41 6.62
N PRO A 150 13.05 9.88 5.39
CA PRO A 150 12.38 10.58 4.30
C PRO A 150 10.85 10.56 4.46
N LEU A 151 10.18 11.42 3.68
CA LEU A 151 8.74 11.39 3.47
C LEU A 151 8.29 10.16 2.67
N GLY A 152 9.17 9.66 1.80
CA GLY A 152 8.96 8.47 0.97
C GLY A 152 10.12 8.29 -0.01
N ILE A 153 10.10 7.20 -0.76
CA ILE A 153 11.09 6.88 -1.80
C ILE A 153 10.39 6.88 -3.15
N VAL A 154 10.83 7.75 -4.05
CA VAL A 154 10.27 7.91 -5.40
C VAL A 154 10.97 6.97 -6.38
N HIS A 155 10.17 6.18 -7.09
CA HIS A 155 10.57 5.37 -8.22
C HIS A 155 10.15 6.09 -9.51
N ALA A 156 11.10 6.51 -10.33
CA ALA A 156 10.85 7.33 -11.52
C ALA A 156 11.57 6.80 -12.77
N ARG A 157 10.95 7.05 -13.93
CA ARG A 157 11.52 6.71 -15.24
C ARG A 157 12.74 7.57 -15.59
N ASP A 158 12.68 8.85 -15.25
CA ASP A 158 13.70 9.84 -15.59
C ASP A 158 13.80 10.93 -14.50
N GLU A 159 14.83 11.77 -14.64
CA GLU A 159 15.14 12.85 -13.71
C GLU A 159 14.02 13.90 -13.60
N ALA A 160 13.33 14.19 -14.71
CA ALA A 160 12.25 15.17 -14.74
C ALA A 160 11.03 14.68 -13.95
N GLY A 161 10.66 13.41 -14.13
CA GLY A 161 9.61 12.73 -13.38
C GLY A 161 9.92 12.69 -11.89
N HIS A 162 11.16 12.34 -11.53
CA HIS A 162 11.58 12.37 -10.13
C HIS A 162 11.45 13.78 -9.53
N ALA A 163 12.03 14.80 -10.17
CA ALA A 163 12.03 16.16 -9.64
C ALA A 163 10.60 16.70 -9.44
N MET A 164 9.67 16.36 -10.34
CA MET A 164 8.26 16.71 -10.20
C MET A 164 7.58 15.95 -9.06
N ALA A 165 7.78 14.64 -8.96
CA ALA A 165 7.19 13.84 -7.88
C ALA A 165 7.72 14.25 -6.50
N GLU A 166 9.00 14.60 -6.41
CA GLU A 166 9.61 15.14 -5.20
C GLU A 166 8.89 16.42 -4.73
N ARG A 167 8.69 17.40 -5.62
CA ARG A 167 7.98 18.63 -5.28
C ARG A 167 6.55 18.35 -4.79
N ARG A 168 5.81 17.54 -5.55
CA ARG A 168 4.41 17.18 -5.20
C ARG A 168 4.32 16.41 -3.88
N LEU A 169 5.27 15.53 -3.61
CA LEU A 169 5.30 14.77 -2.36
C LEU A 169 5.57 15.68 -1.17
N ARG A 170 6.50 16.64 -1.28
CA ARG A 170 6.72 17.65 -0.24
C ARG A 170 5.47 18.50 0.00
N GLU A 171 4.79 18.93 -1.06
CA GLU A 171 3.55 19.70 -0.97
C GLU A 171 2.38 18.91 -0.34
N ALA A 172 2.34 17.60 -0.56
CA ALA A 172 1.30 16.72 0.00
C ALA A 172 1.46 16.49 1.51
N TYR A 173 2.63 16.78 2.09
CA TYR A 173 2.90 16.55 3.51
C TYR A 173 2.85 17.85 4.30
N ARG A 174 1.95 17.91 5.29
CA ARG A 174 1.97 18.97 6.30
C ARG A 174 2.77 18.50 7.50
N LEU A 175 3.83 19.24 7.81
CA LEU A 175 4.73 18.95 8.93
C LEU A 175 4.54 19.97 10.04
N GLY A 176 4.80 19.56 11.28
CA GLY A 176 4.68 20.42 12.45
C GLY A 176 4.93 19.67 13.76
N GLU A 177 4.71 20.35 14.87
CA GLU A 177 4.90 19.82 16.21
C GLU A 177 3.62 19.17 16.78
N GLY A 178 3.78 18.32 17.79
CA GLY A 178 2.68 17.68 18.51
C GLY A 178 2.12 16.41 17.84
N ALA A 179 1.10 15.83 18.46
CA ALA A 179 0.45 14.62 17.97
C ALA A 179 -0.64 14.98 16.95
N PRO A 180 -0.67 14.36 15.76
CA PRO A 180 -1.73 14.61 14.79
C PRO A 180 -3.06 14.05 15.27
N ARG A 181 -4.15 14.67 14.83
CA ARG A 181 -5.48 14.07 14.96
C ARG A 181 -5.54 12.81 14.08
N ARG A 182 -5.91 11.68 14.68
CA ARG A 182 -6.14 10.41 13.99
C ARG A 182 -7.57 9.96 14.20
N GLY A 183 -8.23 9.56 13.11
CA GLY A 183 -9.51 8.84 13.19
C GLY A 183 -9.29 7.36 13.50
N ALA A 184 -10.36 6.65 13.83
CA ALA A 184 -10.35 5.20 13.85
C ALA A 184 -10.01 4.67 12.45
N LEU A 185 -9.20 3.61 12.39
CA LEU A 185 -8.81 2.99 11.11
C LEU A 185 -10.01 2.34 10.41
N ILE A 186 -10.90 1.73 11.20
CA ILE A 186 -12.21 1.23 10.80
C ILE A 186 -13.21 2.13 11.50
N ALA A 187 -13.93 2.95 10.74
CA ALA A 187 -14.81 3.96 11.30
C ALA A 187 -16.07 3.34 11.91
N GLU A 188 -16.73 2.45 11.15
CA GLU A 188 -17.94 1.78 11.55
C GLU A 188 -18.13 0.47 10.76
N ARG A 189 -18.92 -0.43 11.32
CA ARG A 189 -19.43 -1.63 10.67
C ARG A 189 -20.92 -1.45 10.46
N ILE A 190 -21.37 -1.44 9.21
CA ILE A 190 -22.77 -1.30 8.85
C ILE A 190 -23.31 -2.68 8.47
N THR A 191 -24.20 -3.22 9.30
CA THR A 191 -24.96 -4.44 9.03
C THR A 191 -26.44 -4.11 8.85
N GLU A 192 -27.25 -5.08 8.43
CA GLU A 192 -28.70 -4.91 8.44
C GLU A 192 -29.16 -4.42 9.81
N SER A 193 -29.96 -3.35 9.82
CA SER A 193 -30.62 -2.90 11.04
C SER A 193 -31.68 -3.93 11.40
N THR A 194 -31.49 -4.65 12.49
CA THR A 194 -32.55 -5.45 13.09
C THR A 194 -33.59 -4.47 13.66
N ASN A 195 -34.52 -3.99 12.83
CA ASN A 195 -35.77 -3.42 13.32
C ASN A 195 -36.58 -4.59 13.89
N ALA A 196 -36.36 -4.87 15.17
CA ALA A 196 -37.23 -5.70 15.99
C ALA A 196 -38.44 -4.88 16.45
#